data_AF-A0A2C5XMG7-F1
#
_entry.id   AF-A0A2C5XMG7-F1
#
_cell.length_a   1.000
_cell.length_b   1.000
_cell.length_c   1.000
_cell.angle_alpha   90.00
_cell.angle_beta   90.00
_cell.angle_gamma   90.00
#
_symmetry.space_group_name_H-M   'P 1'
#
loop_
_entity.id
_entity.type
_entity.pdbx_description
1 polymer ?
#
loop_
_entity_poly.entity_id
_entity_poly.type
_entity_poly.pdbx_seq_one_letter_code
_entity_poly.pdbx_strand_id
1 'polypeptide(L)'
;MEFDTQTPQSVTSDPTSFASDSVRKRWPVILTGAIDDMHRTVAQTDHADKQAEGKKIIEQLATLKYEIQHNRKLTPIVDDGFSHEVAAYNKEIEQRATPTWFDLGWLFGECYMYRRISTFFSLSKHWKDYDLFARQKIDTFRTSRAAVLELAARYRELMHQPKIHDPDAEKTCRS
;
A
#
# COMPACT_ATOMS: atom_id res chain seq x y z
N MET A 1 -2.42 -8.14 -19.72
CA MET A 1 -1.78 -9.35 -20.32
C MET A 1 -0.50 -9.06 -21.12
N GLU A 2 -0.36 -7.88 -21.72
CA GLU A 2 0.80 -7.49 -22.55
C GLU A 2 2.10 -7.29 -21.74
N PHE A 3 1.98 -6.94 -20.45
CA PHE A 3 3.11 -6.71 -19.54
C PHE A 3 3.30 -7.82 -18.49
N ASP A 4 2.59 -8.94 -18.63
CA ASP A 4 2.74 -10.05 -17.70
C ASP A 4 4.11 -10.70 -17.88
N THR A 5 4.76 -11.03 -16.77
CA THR A 5 6.07 -11.69 -16.77
C THR A 5 5.98 -13.10 -17.36
N GLN A 6 7.05 -13.56 -17.99
CA GLN A 6 7.13 -14.97 -18.43
C GLN A 6 7.14 -15.97 -17.27
N THR A 7 7.57 -15.51 -16.08
CA THR A 7 7.47 -16.30 -14.84
C THR A 7 6.01 -16.35 -14.36
N PRO A 8 5.52 -17.53 -13.93
CA PRO A 8 4.18 -17.65 -13.37
C PRO A 8 3.95 -16.65 -12.23
N GLN A 9 2.85 -15.92 -12.31
CA GLN A 9 2.47 -14.98 -11.27
C GLN A 9 2.02 -15.73 -10.02
N SER A 10 2.31 -15.19 -8.84
CA SER A 10 1.64 -15.64 -7.62
C SER A 10 0.17 -15.28 -7.71
N VAL A 11 -0.71 -16.28 -7.58
CA VAL A 11 -2.16 -16.11 -7.74
C VAL A 11 -2.88 -16.20 -6.40
N THR A 12 -3.95 -15.43 -6.25
CA THR A 12 -4.78 -15.45 -5.04
C THR A 12 -5.68 -16.67 -4.94
N SER A 13 -5.82 -17.45 -6.02
CA SER A 13 -6.72 -18.60 -6.12
C SER A 13 -6.14 -19.87 -5.51
N ASP A 14 -4.82 -19.99 -5.40
CA ASP A 14 -4.15 -21.12 -4.74
C ASP A 14 -4.32 -21.03 -3.22
N PRO A 15 -5.12 -21.90 -2.58
CA PRO A 15 -5.39 -21.84 -1.14
C PRO A 15 -4.17 -22.01 -0.25
N THR A 16 -3.10 -22.62 -0.76
CA THR A 16 -1.86 -22.88 -0.02
C THR A 16 -0.83 -21.76 -0.15
N SER A 17 -1.08 -20.82 -1.06
CA SER A 17 -0.17 -19.71 -1.34
C SER A 17 -0.27 -18.59 -0.28
N PHE A 18 0.84 -17.89 -0.10
CA PHE A 18 0.88 -16.65 0.67
C PHE A 18 -0.05 -15.56 0.11
N ALA A 19 -0.30 -15.58 -1.21
CA ALA A 19 -1.20 -14.65 -1.88
C ALA A 19 -2.66 -14.86 -1.42
N SER A 20 -3.12 -16.11 -1.33
CA SER A 20 -4.45 -16.45 -0.79
C SER A 20 -4.59 -16.05 0.67
N ASP A 21 -3.59 -16.34 1.50
CA ASP A 21 -3.57 -15.89 2.90
C ASP A 21 -3.59 -14.35 3.01
N SER A 22 -2.88 -13.66 2.13
CA SER A 22 -2.84 -12.20 2.10
C SER A 22 -4.20 -11.59 1.77
N VAL A 23 -4.88 -12.04 0.71
CA VAL A 23 -6.19 -11.50 0.34
C VAL A 23 -7.28 -11.85 1.34
N ARG A 24 -7.22 -13.03 1.96
CA ARG A 24 -8.27 -13.51 2.89
C ARG A 24 -8.11 -12.94 4.30
N LYS A 25 -6.88 -12.70 4.75
CA LYS A 25 -6.58 -12.31 6.14
C LYS A 25 -5.96 -10.92 6.22
N ARG A 26 -4.88 -10.66 5.50
CA ARG A 26 -4.08 -9.44 5.66
C ARG A 26 -4.77 -8.20 5.10
N TRP A 27 -5.33 -8.26 3.90
CA TRP A 27 -6.02 -7.11 3.28
C TRP A 27 -7.23 -6.65 4.10
N PRO A 28 -8.12 -7.54 4.61
CA PRO A 28 -9.18 -7.11 5.52
C PRO A 28 -8.69 -6.47 6.82
N VAL A 29 -7.55 -6.91 7.37
CA VAL A 29 -6.95 -6.29 8.55
C VAL A 29 -6.44 -4.88 8.23
N ILE A 30 -5.76 -4.69 7.09
CA ILE A 30 -5.31 -3.37 6.62
C ILE A 30 -6.50 -2.41 6.48
N LEU A 31 -7.57 -2.86 5.81
CA LEU A 31 -8.78 -2.05 5.64
C LEU A 31 -9.49 -1.76 6.96
N THR A 32 -9.45 -2.68 7.92
CA THR A 32 -9.99 -2.43 9.26
C THR A 32 -9.21 -1.33 9.97
N GLY A 33 -7.87 -1.41 9.97
CA GLY A 33 -7.02 -0.35 10.51
C GLY A 33 -7.27 1.00 9.84
N ALA A 34 -7.51 0.99 8.52
CA ALA A 34 -7.86 2.20 7.77
C ALA A 34 -9.19 2.82 8.18
N ILE A 35 -10.22 1.99 8.37
CA ILE A 35 -11.53 2.41 8.85
C ILE A 35 -11.42 3.00 10.25
N ASP A 36 -10.71 2.34 11.15
CA ASP A 36 -10.53 2.80 12.55
C ASP A 36 -9.79 4.15 12.61
N ASP A 37 -8.75 4.29 11.79
CA ASP A 37 -7.97 5.51 11.65
C ASP A 37 -8.82 6.68 11.15
N MET A 38 -9.61 6.45 10.10
CA MET A 38 -10.55 7.43 9.56
C MET A 38 -11.63 7.81 10.57
N HIS A 39 -12.24 6.84 11.27
CA HIS A 39 -13.23 7.11 12.32
C HIS A 39 -12.67 8.05 13.39
N ARG A 40 -11.44 7.79 13.85
CA ARG A 40 -10.76 8.63 14.84
C ARG A 40 -10.56 10.07 14.34
N THR A 41 -10.12 10.24 13.09
CA THR A 41 -9.88 11.57 12.51
C THR A 41 -11.17 12.35 12.29
N VAL A 42 -12.20 11.68 11.78
CA VAL A 42 -13.51 12.28 11.54
C VAL A 42 -14.13 12.76 12.86
N ALA A 43 -14.01 11.96 13.93
CA ALA A 43 -14.50 12.35 15.25
C ALA A 43 -13.80 13.58 15.86
N GLN A 44 -12.59 13.90 15.40
CA GLN A 44 -11.79 15.04 15.84
C GLN A 44 -11.91 16.27 14.92
N THR A 45 -12.72 16.18 13.87
CA THR A 45 -12.89 17.26 12.88
C THR A 45 -14.08 18.12 13.27
N ASP A 46 -13.97 19.45 13.26
CA ASP A 46 -15.08 20.34 13.66
C ASP A 46 -15.99 20.81 12.51
N HIS A 47 -15.55 20.64 11.26
CA HIS A 47 -16.30 21.08 10.07
C HIS A 47 -17.30 20.01 9.61
N ALA A 48 -18.60 20.36 9.59
CA ALA A 48 -19.68 19.45 9.23
C ALA A 48 -19.50 18.81 7.84
N ASP A 49 -19.11 19.59 6.83
CA ASP A 49 -18.91 19.08 5.46
C ASP A 49 -17.74 18.09 5.39
N LYS A 50 -16.63 18.40 6.06
CA LYS A 50 -15.47 17.51 6.15
C LYS A 50 -15.80 16.23 6.91
N GLN A 51 -16.59 16.31 7.99
CA GLN A 51 -17.09 15.13 8.69
C GLN A 51 -17.99 14.26 7.80
N ALA A 52 -18.93 14.87 7.07
CA ALA A 52 -19.84 14.17 6.18
C ALA A 52 -19.07 13.44 5.05
N GLU A 53 -18.12 14.13 4.40
CA GLU A 53 -17.23 13.48 3.42
C GLU A 53 -16.42 12.33 4.04
N GLY A 54 -15.89 12.52 5.25
CA GLY A 54 -15.12 11.49 5.94
C GLY A 54 -15.95 10.25 6.27
N LYS A 55 -17.21 10.42 6.69
CA LYS A 55 -18.16 9.31 6.89
C LYS A 55 -18.43 8.55 5.59
N LYS A 56 -18.55 9.26 4.47
CA LYS A 56 -18.70 8.64 3.14
C LYS A 56 -17.46 7.82 2.76
N ILE A 57 -16.24 8.31 3.04
CA ILE A 57 -15.00 7.56 2.79
C ILE A 57 -14.95 6.29 3.66
N ILE A 58 -15.37 6.38 4.92
CA ILE A 58 -15.48 5.21 5.81
C ILE A 58 -16.43 4.15 5.24
N GLU A 59 -17.60 4.56 4.74
CA GLU A 59 -18.55 3.66 4.08
C GLU A 59 -17.95 3.01 2.82
N GLN A 60 -17.19 3.76 2.02
CA GLN A 60 -16.49 3.25 0.84
C GLN A 60 -15.42 2.23 1.20
N LEU A 61 -14.63 2.47 2.26
CA LEU A 61 -13.64 1.52 2.78
C LEU A 61 -14.29 0.25 3.32
N ALA A 62 -15.40 0.38 4.07
CA ALA A 62 -16.17 -0.76 4.56
C ALA A 62 -16.76 -1.59 3.42
N THR A 63 -17.24 -0.94 2.36
CA THR A 63 -17.73 -1.59 1.15
C THR A 63 -16.61 -2.36 0.44
N LEU A 64 -15.44 -1.74 0.27
CA LEU A 64 -14.27 -2.40 -0.33
C LEU A 64 -13.83 -3.63 0.48
N LYS A 65 -13.82 -3.52 1.82
CA LYS A 65 -13.53 -4.66 2.71
C LYS A 65 -14.55 -5.79 2.52
N TYR A 66 -15.83 -5.44 2.47
CA TYR A 66 -16.90 -6.42 2.22
C TYR A 66 -16.72 -7.10 0.86
N GLU A 67 -16.41 -6.34 -0.19
CA GLU A 67 -16.15 -6.86 -1.54
C GLU A 67 -15.04 -7.92 -1.54
N ILE A 68 -13.93 -7.64 -0.87
CA ILE A 68 -12.79 -8.58 -0.74
C ILE A 68 -13.20 -9.82 0.05
N GLN A 69 -13.81 -9.65 1.22
CA GLN A 69 -14.17 -10.78 2.09
C GLN A 69 -15.18 -11.74 1.44
N HIS A 70 -16.06 -11.22 0.58
CA HIS A 70 -17.12 -12.00 -0.08
C HIS A 70 -16.77 -12.37 -1.53
N ASN A 71 -15.48 -12.27 -1.90
CA ASN A 71 -14.99 -12.61 -3.22
C ASN A 71 -15.81 -11.99 -4.37
N ARG A 72 -16.17 -10.71 -4.23
CA ARG A 72 -16.97 -10.02 -5.25
C ARG A 72 -16.13 -9.80 -6.52
N LYS A 73 -16.82 -9.51 -7.62
CA LYS A 73 -16.19 -9.12 -8.88
C LYS A 73 -15.53 -7.76 -8.73
N LEU A 74 -14.40 -7.57 -9.40
CA LEU A 74 -13.76 -6.26 -9.47
C LEU A 74 -14.61 -5.31 -10.31
N THR A 75 -14.66 -4.05 -9.89
CA THR A 75 -15.40 -3.00 -10.58
C THR A 75 -14.43 -2.02 -11.27
N PRO A 76 -14.81 -1.41 -12.39
CA PRO A 76 -14.02 -0.33 -12.96
C PRO A 76 -13.78 0.79 -11.94
N ILE A 77 -12.58 1.35 -11.97
CA ILE A 77 -12.23 2.55 -11.21
C ILE A 77 -12.87 3.74 -11.92
N VAL A 78 -13.52 4.61 -11.14
CA VAL A 78 -14.09 5.87 -11.64
C VAL A 78 -12.99 6.89 -11.93
N ASP A 79 -13.23 7.79 -12.87
CA ASP A 79 -12.27 8.85 -13.19
C ASP A 79 -12.11 9.80 -12.00
N ASP A 80 -10.87 9.97 -11.56
CA ASP A 80 -10.46 10.84 -10.45
C ASP A 80 -9.46 11.92 -10.86
N GLY A 81 -9.36 12.18 -12.17
CA GLY A 81 -8.44 13.14 -12.76
C GLY A 81 -7.12 12.53 -13.24
N PHE A 82 -6.86 11.25 -12.94
CA PHE A 82 -5.72 10.48 -13.46
C PHE A 82 -6.16 9.54 -14.59
N SER A 83 -6.84 10.09 -15.59
CA SER A 83 -7.62 9.31 -16.57
C SER A 83 -6.79 8.26 -17.35
N HIS A 84 -5.50 8.52 -17.64
CA HIS A 84 -4.62 7.55 -18.30
C HIS A 84 -4.35 6.32 -17.42
N GLU A 85 -4.07 6.53 -16.13
CA GLU A 85 -3.81 5.45 -15.19
C GLU A 85 -5.09 4.64 -14.91
N VAL A 86 -6.22 5.34 -14.69
CA VAL A 86 -7.53 4.72 -14.50
C VAL A 86 -7.91 3.87 -15.73
N ALA A 87 -7.68 4.37 -16.94
CA ALA A 87 -7.92 3.62 -18.16
C ALA A 87 -7.05 2.36 -18.25
N ALA A 88 -5.79 2.42 -17.84
CA ALA A 88 -4.91 1.25 -17.83
C ALA A 88 -5.42 0.16 -16.86
N TYR A 89 -5.82 0.52 -15.65
CA TYR A 89 -6.44 -0.43 -14.70
C TYR A 89 -7.73 -1.03 -15.26
N ASN A 90 -8.63 -0.20 -15.81
CA ASN A 90 -9.90 -0.67 -16.34
C ASN A 90 -9.72 -1.62 -17.53
N LYS A 91 -8.78 -1.31 -18.43
CA LYS A 91 -8.40 -2.21 -19.53
C LYS A 91 -7.91 -3.56 -19.02
N GLU A 92 -7.07 -3.59 -17.99
CA GLU A 92 -6.57 -4.85 -17.40
C GLU A 92 -7.69 -5.65 -16.70
N ILE A 93 -8.69 -4.99 -16.10
CA ILE A 93 -9.88 -5.67 -15.52
C ILE A 93 -10.73 -6.28 -16.63
N GLU A 94 -10.99 -5.54 -17.70
CA GLU A 94 -11.78 -6.00 -18.86
C GLU A 94 -11.15 -7.21 -19.55
N GLN A 95 -9.82 -7.19 -19.75
CA GLN A 95 -9.07 -8.30 -20.34
C GLN A 95 -9.18 -9.61 -19.55
N ARG A 96 -9.53 -9.56 -18.26
CA ARG A 96 -9.59 -10.72 -17.34
C ARG A 96 -10.98 -11.33 -17.20
N ALA A 97 -11.93 -11.01 -18.08
CA ALA A 97 -13.24 -11.67 -18.20
C ALA A 97 -14.02 -11.78 -16.86
N THR A 98 -14.10 -10.67 -16.11
CA THR A 98 -14.77 -10.53 -14.80
C THR A 98 -14.04 -11.18 -13.61
N PRO A 99 -12.82 -10.73 -13.29
CA PRO A 99 -12.05 -11.31 -12.20
C PRO A 99 -12.70 -11.06 -10.83
N THR A 100 -12.46 -11.97 -9.89
CA THR A 100 -12.90 -11.86 -8.48
C THR A 100 -11.70 -11.65 -7.56
N TRP A 101 -11.90 -11.11 -6.35
CA TRP A 101 -10.78 -10.84 -5.43
C TRP A 101 -9.90 -12.06 -5.11
N PHE A 102 -10.44 -13.27 -5.17
CA PHE A 102 -9.72 -14.51 -4.93
C PHE A 102 -9.23 -15.17 -6.22
N ASP A 103 -9.41 -14.56 -7.39
CA ASP A 103 -8.93 -15.08 -8.67
C ASP A 103 -8.22 -14.00 -9.49
N LEU A 104 -7.05 -13.61 -9.01
CA LEU A 104 -6.19 -12.55 -9.56
C LEU A 104 -4.71 -12.89 -9.40
N GLY A 105 -3.88 -12.27 -10.24
CA GLY A 105 -2.47 -12.10 -9.92
C GLY A 105 -2.33 -11.22 -8.68
N TRP A 106 -1.58 -11.71 -7.68
CA TRP A 106 -1.49 -11.10 -6.35
C TRP A 106 -1.03 -9.63 -6.40
N LEU A 107 0.00 -9.35 -7.20
CA LEU A 107 0.54 -8.00 -7.39
C LEU A 107 -0.53 -7.03 -7.91
N PHE A 108 -1.24 -7.43 -8.96
CA PHE A 108 -2.31 -6.60 -9.52
C PHE A 108 -3.44 -6.37 -8.51
N GLY A 109 -3.88 -7.43 -7.81
CA GLY A 109 -4.93 -7.32 -6.81
C GLY A 109 -4.57 -6.37 -5.66
N GLU A 110 -3.32 -6.44 -5.18
CA GLU A 110 -2.83 -5.56 -4.12
C GLU A 110 -2.75 -4.10 -4.60
N CYS A 111 -2.15 -3.85 -5.76
CA CYS A 111 -2.07 -2.52 -6.35
C CYS A 111 -3.46 -1.93 -6.61
N TYR A 112 -4.38 -2.73 -7.16
CA TYR A 112 -5.76 -2.32 -7.41
C TYR A 112 -6.49 -1.95 -6.11
N MET A 113 -6.30 -2.71 -5.02
CA MET A 113 -6.86 -2.37 -3.71
C MET A 113 -6.39 -0.97 -3.24
N TYR A 114 -5.08 -0.71 -3.23
CA TYR A 114 -4.57 0.60 -2.82
C TYR A 114 -4.98 1.72 -3.79
N ARG A 115 -5.12 1.42 -5.08
CA ARG A 115 -5.59 2.39 -6.06
C ARG A 115 -7.04 2.79 -5.83
N ARG A 116 -7.93 1.83 -5.52
CA ARG A 116 -9.33 2.07 -5.11
C ARG A 116 -9.40 2.95 -3.87
N ILE A 117 -8.55 2.68 -2.87
CA ILE A 117 -8.45 3.51 -1.67
C ILE A 117 -8.05 4.94 -2.05
N SER A 118 -6.99 5.11 -2.85
CA SER A 118 -6.52 6.42 -3.32
C SER A 118 -7.63 7.21 -4.04
N THR A 119 -8.43 6.57 -4.91
CA THR A 119 -9.57 7.19 -5.58
C THR A 119 -10.57 7.82 -4.61
N PHE A 120 -10.84 7.19 -3.47
CA PHE A 120 -11.79 7.74 -2.47
C PHE A 120 -11.32 9.09 -1.94
N PHE A 121 -10.02 9.28 -1.76
CA PHE A 121 -9.41 10.52 -1.31
C PHE A 121 -9.26 11.54 -2.44
N SER A 122 -8.82 11.12 -3.63
CA SER A 122 -8.67 12.01 -4.80
C SER A 122 -9.96 12.71 -5.20
N LEU A 123 -11.11 12.03 -5.05
CA LEU A 123 -12.43 12.56 -5.34
C LEU A 123 -13.02 13.43 -4.23
N SER A 124 -12.48 13.36 -3.01
CA SER A 124 -12.92 14.20 -1.90
C SER A 124 -12.43 15.64 -2.10
N LYS A 125 -13.14 16.62 -1.54
CA LYS A 125 -12.67 18.00 -1.50
C LYS A 125 -11.79 18.26 -0.28
N HIS A 126 -12.11 17.65 0.86
CA HIS A 126 -11.49 17.96 2.15
C HIS A 126 -10.44 16.95 2.62
N TRP A 127 -10.34 15.79 1.98
CA TRP A 127 -9.48 14.67 2.39
C TRP A 127 -8.40 14.30 1.37
N LYS A 128 -8.16 15.11 0.32
CA LYS A 128 -7.15 14.81 -0.72
C LYS A 128 -5.75 14.59 -0.16
N ASP A 129 -5.35 15.42 0.80
CA ASP A 129 -4.02 15.37 1.41
C ASP A 129 -3.95 14.46 2.64
N TYR A 130 -5.02 13.70 2.91
CA TYR A 130 -5.06 12.82 4.07
C TYR A 130 -4.27 11.54 3.81
N ASP A 131 -3.21 11.34 4.61
CA ASP A 131 -2.44 10.09 4.61
C ASP A 131 -2.98 9.13 5.67
N LEU A 132 -3.79 8.20 5.18
CA LEU A 132 -4.33 7.05 5.90
C LEU A 132 -3.28 6.27 6.73
N PHE A 133 -2.05 6.13 6.23
CA PHE A 133 -1.04 5.30 6.89
C PHE A 133 -0.08 6.12 7.75
N ALA A 134 -0.25 7.44 7.84
CA ALA A 134 0.66 8.32 8.56
C ALA A 134 0.84 7.92 10.03
N ARG A 135 -0.26 7.64 10.75
CA ARG A 135 -0.19 7.25 12.17
C ARG A 135 0.63 5.98 12.36
N GLN A 136 0.33 4.94 11.59
CA GLN A 136 1.05 3.67 11.63
C GLN A 136 2.54 3.85 11.30
N LYS A 137 2.86 4.65 10.28
CA LYS A 137 4.25 4.95 9.89
C LYS A 137 5.01 5.64 11.02
N ILE A 138 4.41 6.67 11.63
CA ILE A 138 5.02 7.44 12.72
C ILE A 138 5.22 6.56 13.96
N ASP A 139 4.22 5.75 14.33
CA ASP A 139 4.31 4.91 15.52
C ASP A 139 5.36 3.79 15.34
N THR A 140 5.44 3.19 14.16
CA THR A 140 6.50 2.21 13.84
C THR A 140 7.90 2.84 13.88
N PHE A 141 8.03 4.09 13.41
CA PHE A 141 9.28 4.84 13.51
C PHE A 141 9.65 5.11 14.97
N ARG A 142 8.69 5.50 15.81
CA ARG A 142 8.91 5.73 17.25
C ARG A 142 9.39 4.48 17.96
N THR A 143 8.82 3.31 17.66
CA THR A 143 9.28 2.04 18.25
C THR A 143 10.71 1.68 17.85
N SER A 144 11.16 2.16 16.68
CA SER A 144 12.51 1.91 16.16
C SER A 144 13.57 2.91 16.68
N ARG A 145 13.21 3.82 17.60
CA ARG A 145 14.08 4.93 18.05
C ARG A 145 15.47 4.48 18.49
N ALA A 146 15.58 3.41 19.27
CA ALA A 146 16.87 2.93 19.77
C ALA A 146 17.80 2.50 18.63
N ALA A 147 17.29 1.74 17.66
CA ALA A 147 18.05 1.29 16.51
C ALA A 147 18.47 2.47 15.61
N VAL A 148 17.59 3.47 15.43
CA VAL A 148 17.91 4.68 14.65
C VAL A 148 19.05 5.47 15.31
N LEU A 149 19.04 5.62 16.63
CA LEU A 149 20.10 6.31 17.37
C LEU A 149 21.43 5.57 17.29
N GLU A 150 21.41 4.23 17.44
CA GLU A 150 22.62 3.41 17.30
C GLU A 150 23.21 3.54 15.89
N LEU A 151 22.38 3.38 14.84
CA LEU A 151 22.84 3.50 13.46
C LEU A 151 23.43 4.89 13.17
N ALA A 152 22.79 5.96 13.66
CA ALA A 152 23.29 7.32 13.51
C ALA A 152 24.63 7.53 14.25
N ALA A 153 24.79 6.96 15.45
CA ALA A 153 26.02 7.04 16.21
C ALA A 153 27.17 6.31 15.49
N ARG A 154 26.91 5.09 14.99
CA ARG A 154 27.86 4.30 14.20
C ARG A 154 28.26 4.99 12.91
N TYR A 155 27.30 5.57 12.20
CA TYR A 155 27.57 6.33 11.00
C TYR A 155 28.49 7.52 11.29
N ARG A 156 28.22 8.26 12.38
CA ARG A 156 29.09 9.35 12.83
C ARG A 156 30.50 8.87 13.16
N GLU A 157 30.65 7.76 13.88
CA GLU A 157 31.97 7.18 14.18
C GLU A 157 32.74 6.86 12.89
N LEU A 158 32.09 6.21 11.93
CA LEU A 158 32.69 5.82 10.66
C LEU A 158 33.13 7.03 9.81
N MET A 159 32.37 8.12 9.84
CA MET A 159 32.74 9.37 9.16
C MET A 159 33.93 10.11 9.78
N HIS A 160 34.19 9.89 11.07
CA HIS A 160 35.33 10.50 11.79
C HIS A 160 36.55 9.56 11.87
N GLN A 161 36.45 8.32 11.38
CA GLN A 161 37.62 7.47 11.23
C GLN A 161 38.51 8.04 10.11
N PRO A 162 39.80 8.30 10.37
CA PRO A 162 40.73 8.61 9.29
C PRO A 162 40.74 7.43 8.32
N LYS A 163 40.68 7.69 7.01
CA LYS A 163 40.89 6.64 6.01
C LYS A 163 42.24 6.00 6.32
N ILE A 164 42.22 4.76 6.82
CA ILE A 164 43.42 3.96 6.94
C ILE A 164 43.85 3.69 5.50
N HIS A 165 44.81 4.47 5.01
CA HIS A 165 45.55 4.12 3.81
C HIS A 165 46.40 2.92 4.21
N ASP A 166 46.00 1.74 3.76
CA ASP A 166 46.78 0.52 3.88
C ASP A 166 47.66 0.38 2.61
N PRO A 167 48.95 0.76 2.66
CA PRO A 167 49.85 0.69 1.52
C PRO A 167 50.23 -0.75 1.14
N ASP A 168 49.88 -1.77 1.92
CA ASP A 168 50.20 -3.17 1.59
C ASP A 168 49.07 -3.91 0.86
N ALA A 169 47.84 -3.35 0.81
CA ALA A 169 46.75 -3.90 0.00
C ALA A 169 47.01 -3.85 -1.53
N GLU A 170 47.89 -2.95 -1.99
CA GLU A 170 48.27 -2.88 -3.42
C GLU A 170 49.38 -3.86 -3.83
N LYS A 171 50.13 -4.43 -2.87
CA LYS A 171 51.21 -5.39 -3.19
C LYS A 171 50.71 -6.82 -3.39
N THR A 172 49.58 -7.20 -2.78
CA THR A 172 49.05 -8.56 -2.88
C THR A 172 48.37 -8.86 -4.22
N CYS A 173 48.08 -7.84 -5.05
CA CYS A 173 47.53 -8.01 -6.41
C CYS A 173 48.59 -8.08 -7.53
N ARG A 174 49.89 -8.07 -7.20
CA ARG A 174 50.99 -8.12 -8.19
C ARG A 174 52.01 -9.25 -7.97
N SER A 175 51.60 -10.36 -7.36
CA SER A 175 52.40 -11.60 -7.29
C SER A 175 51.69 -12.74 -8.00
#